data_AF-A0A1H1Q7I8-F1
#
_entry.id   AF-A0A1H1Q7I8-F1
#
_cell.length_a   1.000
_cell.length_b   1.000
_cell.length_c   1.000
_cell.angle_alpha   90.00
_cell.angle_beta   90.00
_cell.angle_gamma   90.00
#
_symmetry.space_group_name_H-M   'P 1'
#
loop_
_entity.id
_entity.type
_entity.pdbx_description
1 polymer ?
#
loop_
_entity_poly.entity_id
_entity_poly.type
_entity_poly.pdbx_seq_one_letter_code
_entity_poly.pdbx_strand_id
1 'polypeptide(L)'
;MHNLAQNTPQLYRITYEAYSKFANEINRCINLDEISEVCKTHLKYLINFQIIRMTIFQGDKLFTFELAGNNIWFDLNGKNEIFPYEKQLLFNGVPLITNEIPDKLVKGKLNLNNLLDPVLWGWCFDKSERKVVVSLLADQEKSFSIGDVDILKLMVDCVQAKFSENYLRRQLAIQNENLSEAYNTIKEKNEEIQRIVFNQKEIIKARTSEIVQKNEKLLHISALNAHNIREPLSRILGIIELFDFLDDETCRKDLVPKLKSSSEEMDGVLKEVVEMASKELTDLKAAEI
;
A
#
# COMPACT_ATOMS: atom_id res chain seq x y z
N MET A 1 -41.17 55.11 9.50
CA MET A 1 -41.84 53.81 9.28
C MET A 1 -42.56 53.81 7.93
N HIS A 2 -41.83 53.63 6.83
CA HIS A 2 -42.42 53.51 5.51
C HIS A 2 -41.48 52.66 4.62
N ASN A 3 -42.05 51.64 3.96
CA ASN A 3 -41.44 50.78 2.93
C ASN A 3 -40.34 49.76 3.33
N LEU A 4 -40.65 48.81 4.24
CA LEU A 4 -39.89 47.55 4.36
C LEU A 4 -40.68 46.29 3.98
N ALA A 5 -42.01 46.39 3.77
CA ALA A 5 -42.85 45.22 3.53
C ALA A 5 -43.08 44.85 2.04
N GLN A 6 -42.67 45.69 1.07
CA GLN A 6 -42.92 45.45 -0.36
C GLN A 6 -41.74 44.88 -1.15
N ASN A 7 -40.52 44.85 -0.58
CA ASN A 7 -39.30 44.46 -1.32
C ASN A 7 -38.81 43.03 -1.05
N THR A 8 -39.40 42.30 -0.10
CA THR A 8 -38.93 40.98 0.34
C THR A 8 -38.84 39.96 -0.80
N PRO A 9 -39.86 39.77 -1.67
CA PRO A 9 -39.81 38.76 -2.73
C PRO A 9 -38.76 39.05 -3.80
N GLN A 10 -38.56 40.32 -4.15
CA GLN A 10 -37.55 40.74 -5.13
C GLN A 10 -36.14 40.59 -4.55
N LEU A 11 -35.95 40.93 -3.27
CA LEU A 11 -34.67 40.73 -2.59
C LEU A 11 -34.28 39.25 -2.54
N TYR A 12 -35.22 38.37 -2.14
CA TYR A 12 -35.00 36.91 -2.16
C TYR A 12 -34.67 36.38 -3.56
N ARG A 13 -35.32 36.90 -4.60
CA ARG A 13 -35.02 36.52 -5.98
C ARG A 13 -33.61 36.94 -6.41
N ILE A 14 -33.20 38.17 -6.07
CA ILE A 14 -31.84 38.66 -6.36
C ILE A 14 -30.80 37.84 -5.62
N THR A 15 -31.01 37.53 -4.33
CA THR A 15 -30.11 36.68 -3.55
C THR A 15 -30.03 35.26 -4.10
N TYR A 16 -31.15 34.71 -4.59
CA TYR A 16 -31.14 33.40 -5.24
C TYR A 16 -30.42 33.40 -6.59
N GLU A 17 -30.57 34.45 -7.40
CA GLU A 17 -29.81 34.61 -8.64
C GLU A 17 -28.31 34.77 -8.37
N ALA A 18 -27.93 35.52 -7.33
CA ALA A 18 -26.55 35.63 -6.87
C ALA A 18 -26.01 34.28 -6.38
N TYR A 19 -26.79 33.52 -5.60
CA TYR A 19 -26.43 32.18 -5.14
C TYR A 19 -26.26 31.21 -6.33
N SER A 20 -27.16 31.26 -7.32
CA SER A 20 -27.06 30.42 -8.51
C SER A 20 -25.78 30.69 -9.30
N LYS A 21 -25.38 31.96 -9.44
CA LYS A 21 -24.09 32.33 -10.06
C LYS A 21 -22.91 31.81 -9.24
N PHE A 22 -22.93 32.04 -7.93
CA PHE A 22 -21.92 31.54 -7.00
C PHE A 22 -21.75 30.03 -7.10
N ALA A 23 -22.85 29.26 -7.01
CA ALA A 23 -22.83 27.81 -7.06
C ALA A 23 -22.29 27.29 -8.40
N ASN A 24 -22.67 27.94 -9.51
CA ASN A 24 -22.14 27.59 -10.84
C ASN A 24 -20.64 27.83 -10.96
N GLU A 25 -20.12 28.92 -10.41
CA GLU A 25 -18.69 29.21 -10.42
C GLU A 25 -17.92 28.26 -9.48
N ILE A 26 -18.40 28.03 -8.26
CA ILE A 26 -17.82 27.06 -7.32
C ILE A 26 -17.74 25.67 -7.96
N ASN A 27 -18.80 25.22 -8.62
CA ASN A 27 -18.83 23.90 -9.27
C ASN A 27 -17.76 23.72 -10.36
N ARG A 28 -17.27 24.81 -10.95
CA ARG A 28 -16.21 24.78 -11.97
C ARG A 28 -14.79 24.77 -11.38
N CYS A 29 -14.64 25.11 -10.10
CA CYS A 29 -13.32 25.21 -9.47
C CYS A 29 -12.62 23.85 -9.37
N ILE A 30 -11.34 23.79 -9.73
CA ILE A 30 -10.56 22.54 -9.73
C ILE A 30 -9.63 22.48 -8.51
N ASN A 31 -9.25 23.64 -7.98
CA ASN A 31 -8.38 23.78 -6.83
C ASN A 31 -9.01 24.71 -5.78
N LEU A 32 -8.31 24.85 -4.66
CA LEU A 32 -8.80 25.60 -3.50
C LEU A 32 -8.59 27.10 -3.65
N ASP A 33 -7.55 27.50 -4.37
CA ASP A 33 -7.30 28.91 -4.68
C ASP A 33 -8.48 29.50 -5.46
N GLU A 34 -8.97 28.76 -6.47
CA GLU A 34 -10.16 29.13 -7.24
C GLU A 34 -11.41 29.21 -6.36
N ILE A 35 -11.64 28.22 -5.48
CA ILE A 35 -12.77 28.26 -4.53
C ILE A 35 -12.70 29.52 -3.65
N SER A 36 -11.50 29.86 -3.19
CA SER A 36 -11.29 31.01 -2.31
C SER A 36 -11.57 32.34 -3.02
N GLU A 37 -11.11 32.49 -4.27
CA GLU A 37 -11.35 33.71 -5.07
C GLU A 37 -12.83 33.87 -5.45
N VAL A 38 -13.51 32.76 -5.77
CA VAL A 38 -14.97 32.77 -5.98
C VAL A 38 -15.69 33.19 -4.70
N CYS A 39 -15.28 32.66 -3.53
CA CYS A 39 -15.85 33.08 -2.24
C CYS A 39 -15.64 34.59 -1.99
N LYS A 40 -14.43 35.11 -2.15
CA LYS A 40 -14.17 36.57 -2.00
C LYS A 40 -15.01 37.43 -2.95
N THR A 41 -15.20 36.96 -4.18
CA THR A 41 -15.94 37.72 -5.19
C THR A 41 -17.43 37.77 -4.87
N HIS A 42 -18.02 36.64 -4.46
CA HIS A 42 -19.47 36.49 -4.42
C HIS A 42 -20.09 36.54 -3.02
N LEU A 43 -19.38 36.16 -1.95
CA LEU A 43 -20.00 36.04 -0.62
C LEU A 43 -20.58 37.35 -0.09
N LYS A 44 -19.93 38.47 -0.39
CA LYS A 44 -20.42 39.80 -0.05
C LYS A 44 -21.76 40.18 -0.67
N TYR A 45 -22.21 39.46 -1.71
CA TYR A 45 -23.51 39.65 -2.34
C TYR A 45 -24.57 38.65 -1.83
N LEU A 46 -24.15 37.61 -1.10
CA LEU A 46 -25.05 36.60 -0.55
C LEU A 46 -25.47 36.95 0.87
N ILE A 47 -24.53 37.42 1.68
CA ILE A 47 -24.71 37.66 3.12
C ILE A 47 -23.87 38.86 3.57
N ASN A 48 -24.39 39.60 4.54
CA ASN A 48 -23.65 40.70 5.17
C ASN A 48 -22.79 40.17 6.32
N PHE A 49 -21.51 40.51 6.32
CA PHE A 49 -20.57 40.17 7.38
C PHE A 49 -19.36 41.10 7.37
N GLN A 50 -18.72 41.23 8.54
CA GLN A 50 -17.41 41.84 8.68
C GLN A 50 -16.29 40.81 8.53
N ILE A 51 -16.45 39.65 9.18
CA ILE A 51 -15.57 38.48 9.01
C ILE A 51 -16.43 37.24 8.86
N ILE A 52 -16.10 36.38 7.90
CA ILE A 52 -16.60 35.00 7.87
C ILE A 52 -15.42 34.05 7.92
N ARG A 53 -15.51 33.06 8.80
CA ARG A 53 -14.55 31.97 8.94
C ARG A 53 -15.30 30.65 8.79
N MET A 54 -14.81 29.77 7.95
CA MET A 54 -15.35 28.44 7.72
C MET A 54 -14.25 27.41 7.94
N THR A 55 -14.55 26.40 8.75
CA THR A 55 -13.64 25.31 9.08
C THR A 55 -14.30 24.00 8.68
N ILE A 56 -13.78 23.35 7.64
CA ILE A 56 -14.27 22.07 7.08
C ILE A 56 -13.42 20.93 7.64
N PHE A 57 -14.10 19.94 8.22
CA PHE A 57 -13.50 18.73 8.77
C PHE A 57 -13.74 17.56 7.82
N GLN A 58 -12.66 16.92 7.36
CA GLN A 58 -12.72 15.75 6.49
C GLN A 58 -11.69 14.71 6.91
N GLY A 59 -12.11 13.74 7.74
CA GLY A 59 -11.22 12.78 8.38
C GLY A 59 -10.20 13.49 9.28
N ASP A 60 -8.93 13.18 9.11
CA ASP A 60 -7.82 13.80 9.87
C ASP A 60 -7.40 15.18 9.33
N LYS A 61 -8.04 15.67 8.27
CA LYS A 61 -7.69 16.94 7.65
C LYS A 61 -8.67 18.04 8.01
N LEU A 62 -8.09 19.20 8.26
CA LEU A 62 -8.80 20.43 8.54
C LEU A 62 -8.50 21.42 7.42
N PHE A 63 -9.55 22.01 6.87
CA PHE A 63 -9.42 23.18 6.00
C PHE A 63 -10.09 24.37 6.66
N THR A 64 -9.35 25.46 6.78
CA THR A 64 -9.89 26.71 7.30
C THR A 64 -9.85 27.76 6.20
N PHE A 65 -10.95 28.48 6.03
CA PHE A 65 -11.09 29.62 5.14
C PHE A 65 -11.58 30.82 5.95
N GLU A 66 -11.00 31.99 5.73
CA GLU A 66 -11.36 33.23 6.39
C GLU A 66 -11.41 34.36 5.36
N LEU A 67 -12.42 35.20 5.45
CA LEU A 67 -12.62 36.35 4.59
C LEU A 67 -12.99 37.57 5.44
N ALA A 68 -12.22 38.65 5.29
CA ALA A 68 -12.51 39.96 5.87
C ALA A 68 -12.30 41.04 4.81
N GLY A 69 -13.38 41.72 4.41
CA GLY A 69 -13.34 42.64 3.27
C GLY A 69 -12.90 41.92 1.98
N ASN A 70 -11.81 42.39 1.36
CA ASN A 70 -11.22 41.77 0.16
C ASN A 70 -10.04 40.84 0.48
N ASN A 71 -9.71 40.62 1.75
CA ASN A 71 -8.58 39.80 2.16
C ASN A 71 -9.06 38.39 2.50
N ILE A 72 -8.35 37.40 1.97
CA ILE A 72 -8.59 35.97 2.23
C ILE A 72 -7.39 35.40 2.99
N TRP A 73 -7.68 34.54 3.96
CA TRP A 73 -6.71 33.63 4.55
C TRP A 73 -7.25 32.22 4.50
N PHE A 74 -6.45 31.26 4.07
CA PHE A 74 -6.82 29.85 4.13
C PHE A 74 -5.66 28.99 4.61
N ASP A 75 -5.99 27.88 5.27
CA ASP A 75 -5.02 26.89 5.71
C ASP A 75 -5.52 25.48 5.40
N LEU A 76 -4.63 24.72 4.76
CA LEU A 76 -4.84 23.35 4.30
C LEU A 76 -4.17 22.30 5.17
N ASN A 77 -3.21 22.74 5.99
CA ASN A 77 -2.35 21.83 6.74
C ASN A 77 -2.89 21.59 8.16
N GLY A 78 -4.06 22.14 8.50
CA GLY A 78 -4.62 22.09 9.85
C GLY A 78 -3.71 22.71 10.91
N LYS A 79 -2.84 23.65 10.51
CA LYS A 79 -2.00 24.43 11.42
C LYS A 79 -2.80 25.51 12.14
N ASN A 80 -3.92 25.93 11.56
CA ASN A 80 -4.83 26.87 12.17
C ASN A 80 -5.45 26.23 13.42
N GLU A 81 -5.29 26.95 14.53
CA GLU A 81 -5.90 26.59 15.80
C GLU A 81 -7.42 26.67 15.67
N ILE A 82 -8.11 25.61 16.09
CA ILE A 82 -9.55 25.61 16.28
C ILE A 82 -9.84 26.37 17.56
N PHE A 83 -10.65 27.42 17.48
CA PHE A 83 -10.95 28.26 18.63
C PHE A 83 -11.77 27.51 19.70
N PRO A 84 -11.68 27.91 20.99
CA PRO A 84 -12.40 27.22 22.06
C PRO A 84 -13.92 27.11 21.81
N TYR A 85 -14.52 28.18 21.29
CA TYR A 85 -15.95 28.19 20.96
C TYR A 85 -16.27 27.30 19.74
N GLU A 86 -15.39 27.21 18.74
CA GLU A 86 -15.54 26.29 17.60
C GLU A 86 -15.51 24.82 18.07
N LYS A 87 -14.67 24.49 19.07
CA LYS A 87 -14.66 23.15 19.69
C LYS A 87 -15.97 22.85 20.41
N GLN A 88 -16.54 23.83 21.10
CA GLN A 88 -17.85 23.68 21.74
C GLN A 88 -18.95 23.45 20.70
N LEU A 89 -18.98 24.27 19.63
CA LEU A 89 -19.91 24.11 18.50
C LEU A 89 -19.82 22.70 17.89
N LEU A 90 -18.60 22.19 17.69
CA LEU A 90 -18.36 20.87 17.13
C LEU A 90 -18.83 19.73 18.06
N PHE A 91 -18.73 19.94 19.38
CA PHE A 91 -19.09 18.94 20.39
C PHE A 91 -20.60 18.89 20.66
N ASN A 92 -21.25 20.04 20.86
CA ASN A 92 -22.64 20.11 21.27
C ASN A 92 -23.62 20.38 20.11
N GLY A 93 -23.14 20.89 18.96
CA GLY A 93 -23.97 21.23 17.79
C GLY A 93 -24.91 22.42 18.01
N VAL A 94 -24.79 23.16 19.12
CA VAL A 94 -25.70 24.26 19.48
C VAL A 94 -25.20 25.55 18.84
N PRO A 95 -26.00 26.27 18.03
CA PRO A 95 -25.61 27.56 17.49
C PRO A 95 -25.21 28.56 18.57
N LEU A 96 -24.14 29.31 18.32
CA LEU A 96 -23.62 30.34 19.20
C LEU A 96 -24.01 31.72 18.69
N ILE A 97 -24.48 32.58 19.59
CA ILE A 97 -24.64 34.01 19.35
C ILE A 97 -24.06 34.71 20.59
N THR A 98 -23.01 35.51 20.40
CA THR A 98 -22.33 36.18 21.52
C THR A 98 -21.74 37.52 21.09
N ASN A 99 -21.62 38.44 22.04
CA ASN A 99 -20.92 39.71 21.86
C ASN A 99 -19.44 39.60 22.29
N GLU A 100 -19.03 38.44 22.82
CA GLU A 100 -17.64 38.14 23.16
C GLU A 100 -16.87 37.70 21.89
N ILE A 101 -16.05 38.60 21.36
CA ILE A 101 -15.32 38.38 20.11
C ILE A 101 -13.89 37.98 20.43
N PRO A 102 -13.41 36.80 19.98
CA PRO A 102 -12.05 36.37 20.21
C PRO A 102 -11.04 37.31 19.54
N ASP A 103 -10.08 37.82 20.30
CA ASP A 103 -9.01 38.69 19.77
C ASP A 103 -8.28 38.06 18.59
N LYS A 104 -8.02 36.74 18.64
CA LYS A 104 -7.37 35.98 17.57
C LYS A 104 -8.16 36.00 16.24
N LEU A 105 -9.49 36.10 16.29
CA LEU A 105 -10.33 36.16 15.10
C LEU A 105 -10.12 37.49 14.36
N VAL A 106 -9.96 38.59 15.12
CA VAL A 106 -9.95 39.96 14.61
C VAL A 106 -8.53 40.51 14.38
N LYS A 107 -7.54 40.01 15.12
CA LYS A 107 -6.15 40.47 15.09
C LYS A 107 -5.57 40.48 13.68
N GLY A 108 -5.13 41.66 13.23
CA GLY A 108 -4.54 41.86 11.91
C GLY A 108 -5.54 41.90 10.75
N LYS A 109 -6.85 41.82 11.03
CA LYS A 109 -7.92 41.82 10.02
C LYS A 109 -8.86 43.01 10.15
N LEU A 110 -9.30 43.32 11.37
CA LEU A 110 -10.16 44.47 11.68
C LEU A 110 -9.75 45.12 13.01
N ASN A 111 -10.23 46.34 13.24
CA ASN A 111 -10.14 47.01 14.52
C ASN A 111 -11.49 46.92 15.24
N LEU A 112 -11.55 46.26 16.40
CA LEU A 112 -12.78 46.10 17.20
C LEU A 112 -13.45 47.44 17.52
N ASN A 113 -12.67 48.48 17.76
CA ASN A 113 -13.17 49.83 18.08
C ASN A 113 -13.97 50.49 16.94
N ASN A 114 -13.84 49.97 15.71
CA ASN A 114 -14.57 50.50 14.55
C ASN A 114 -15.92 49.80 14.36
N LEU A 115 -16.21 48.75 15.12
CA LEU A 115 -17.45 47.98 14.97
C LEU A 115 -18.54 48.54 15.89
N LEU A 116 -19.76 48.63 15.36
CA LEU A 116 -20.93 49.11 16.08
C LEU A 116 -21.79 47.94 16.56
N ASP A 117 -21.78 47.68 17.87
CA ASP A 117 -22.52 46.56 18.51
C ASP A 117 -22.25 45.21 17.83
N PRO A 118 -21.00 44.73 17.85
CA PRO A 118 -20.61 43.56 17.08
C PRO A 118 -21.13 42.27 17.71
N VAL A 119 -21.65 41.38 16.85
CA VAL A 119 -22.22 40.09 17.24
C VAL A 119 -21.52 38.98 16.46
N LEU A 120 -20.97 38.02 17.19
CA LEU A 120 -20.40 36.79 16.66
C LEU A 120 -21.46 35.70 16.63
N TRP A 121 -21.66 35.15 15.44
CA TRP A 121 -22.51 34.00 15.20
C TRP A 121 -21.67 32.77 14.91
N GLY A 122 -22.14 31.61 15.34
CA GLY A 122 -21.45 30.33 15.15
C GLY A 122 -22.42 29.20 14.86
N TRP A 123 -22.13 28.37 13.87
CA TRP A 123 -22.91 27.18 13.54
C TRP A 123 -21.99 25.99 13.28
N CYS A 124 -22.50 24.80 13.62
CA CYS A 124 -21.92 23.54 13.17
C CYS A 124 -22.94 22.85 12.24
N PHE A 125 -22.58 22.70 10.97
CA PHE A 125 -23.35 21.93 10.00
C PHE A 125 -22.75 20.53 9.89
N ASP A 126 -23.56 19.52 10.20
CA ASP A 126 -23.17 18.11 10.14
C ASP A 126 -23.99 17.40 9.06
N LYS A 127 -23.31 16.87 8.04
CA LYS A 127 -23.94 16.15 6.94
C LYS A 127 -23.05 14.99 6.51
N SER A 128 -23.51 13.76 6.72
CA SER A 128 -22.89 12.53 6.21
C SER A 128 -21.38 12.41 6.51
N GLU A 129 -21.02 12.46 7.80
CA GLU A 129 -19.62 12.37 8.32
C GLU A 129 -18.73 13.58 8.01
N ARG A 130 -19.29 14.65 7.43
CA ARG A 130 -18.56 15.88 7.15
C ARG A 130 -19.13 17.00 8.00
N LYS A 131 -18.28 17.55 8.86
CA LYS A 131 -18.64 18.66 9.74
C LYS A 131 -18.06 19.94 9.19
N VAL A 132 -18.85 21.01 9.23
CA VAL A 132 -18.39 22.35 8.90
C VAL A 132 -18.78 23.28 10.03
N VAL A 133 -17.78 23.94 10.62
CA VAL A 133 -18.01 24.99 11.60
C VAL A 133 -17.88 26.33 10.89
N VAL A 134 -18.87 27.20 11.06
CA VAL A 134 -18.87 28.55 10.51
C VAL A 134 -18.93 29.54 11.66
N SER A 135 -18.07 30.54 11.61
CA SER A 135 -18.10 31.72 12.47
C SER A 135 -18.32 32.96 11.62
N LEU A 136 -19.30 33.79 11.97
CA LEU A 136 -19.63 35.01 11.24
C LEU A 136 -19.72 36.17 12.22
N LEU A 137 -18.87 37.18 12.01
CA LEU A 137 -18.91 38.44 12.75
C LEU A 137 -19.70 39.47 11.95
N ALA A 138 -20.76 40.00 12.54
CA ALA A 138 -21.60 41.06 12.00
C ALA A 138 -21.66 42.25 12.96
N ASP A 139 -22.11 43.39 12.47
CA ASP A 139 -22.32 44.62 13.26
C ASP A 139 -23.53 45.39 12.72
N GLN A 140 -23.83 46.57 13.26
CA GLN A 140 -24.99 47.35 12.80
C GLN A 140 -24.89 47.81 11.34
N GLU A 141 -23.68 48.07 10.81
CA GLU A 141 -23.50 48.46 9.41
C GLU A 141 -23.71 47.28 8.46
N LYS A 142 -23.21 46.10 8.84
CA LYS A 142 -23.37 44.84 8.10
C LYS A 142 -24.16 43.84 8.94
N SER A 143 -25.44 44.17 9.14
CA SER A 143 -26.34 43.35 9.94
C SER A 143 -26.59 41.98 9.29
N PHE A 144 -26.55 40.94 10.13
CA PHE A 144 -26.88 39.56 9.78
C PHE A 144 -28.09 39.13 10.62
N SER A 145 -29.07 38.48 9.99
CA SER A 145 -30.33 38.08 10.61
C SER A 145 -30.57 36.57 10.53
N ILE A 146 -31.53 36.07 11.30
CA ILE A 146 -31.93 34.66 11.27
C ILE A 146 -32.40 34.23 9.87
N GLY A 147 -33.00 35.15 9.09
CA GLY A 147 -33.43 34.86 7.72
C GLY A 147 -32.28 34.62 6.74
N ASP A 148 -31.07 35.08 7.06
CA ASP A 148 -29.88 34.91 6.22
C ASP A 148 -29.20 33.54 6.44
N VAL A 149 -29.59 32.82 7.50
CA VAL A 149 -29.03 31.51 7.87
C VAL A 149 -29.30 30.47 6.79
N ASP A 150 -30.43 30.53 6.10
CA ASP A 150 -30.76 29.59 5.02
C ASP A 150 -29.80 29.76 3.83
N ILE A 151 -29.51 31.02 3.45
CA ILE A 151 -28.56 31.33 2.38
C ILE A 151 -27.13 30.94 2.81
N LEU A 152 -26.76 31.22 4.06
CA LEU A 152 -25.49 30.77 4.62
C LEU A 152 -25.35 29.25 4.54
N LYS A 153 -26.39 28.51 4.93
CA LYS A 153 -26.40 27.04 4.87
C LYS A 153 -26.25 26.53 3.43
N LEU A 154 -26.96 27.11 2.47
CA LEU A 154 -26.83 26.75 1.05
C LEU A 154 -25.41 27.01 0.52
N MET A 155 -24.84 28.17 0.87
CA MET A 155 -23.46 28.51 0.54
C MET A 155 -22.47 27.50 1.13
N VAL A 156 -22.62 27.17 2.41
CA VAL A 156 -21.78 26.18 3.12
C VAL A 156 -21.86 24.82 2.45
N ASP A 157 -23.07 24.33 2.18
CA ASP A 157 -23.28 23.04 1.51
C ASP A 157 -22.58 23.00 0.13
N CYS A 158 -22.66 24.10 -0.63
CA CYS A 158 -22.01 24.20 -1.94
C CYS A 158 -20.48 24.17 -1.85
N VAL A 159 -19.89 25.00 -0.98
CA VAL A 159 -18.43 25.04 -0.77
C VAL A 159 -17.92 23.71 -0.23
N GLN A 160 -18.60 23.14 0.75
CA GLN A 160 -18.26 21.86 1.36
C GLN A 160 -18.32 20.71 0.34
N ALA A 161 -19.37 20.65 -0.48
CA ALA A 161 -19.50 19.64 -1.52
C ALA A 161 -18.33 19.72 -2.50
N LYS A 162 -17.98 20.93 -2.96
CA LYS A 162 -16.91 21.10 -3.92
C LYS A 162 -15.53 20.81 -3.34
N PHE A 163 -15.27 21.26 -2.11
CA PHE A 163 -14.06 20.93 -1.37
C PHE A 163 -13.88 19.40 -1.30
N SER A 164 -14.95 18.70 -0.92
CA SER A 164 -14.93 17.25 -0.78
C SER A 164 -14.68 16.53 -2.11
N GLU A 165 -15.27 17.01 -3.20
CA GLU A 165 -15.07 16.49 -4.55
C GLU A 165 -13.60 16.60 -4.97
N ASN A 166 -13.02 17.80 -4.85
CA ASN A 166 -11.62 18.06 -5.20
C ASN A 166 -10.66 17.22 -4.34
N TYR A 167 -10.99 17.06 -3.06
CA TYR A 167 -10.23 16.24 -2.14
C TYR A 167 -10.24 14.75 -2.53
N LEU A 168 -11.42 14.18 -2.76
CA LEU A 168 -11.58 12.78 -3.14
C LEU A 168 -10.91 12.49 -4.50
N ARG A 169 -11.05 13.41 -5.47
CA ARG A 169 -10.37 13.30 -6.77
C ARG A 169 -8.86 13.23 -6.61
N ARG A 170 -8.27 14.04 -5.73
CA ARG A 170 -6.84 14.02 -5.45
C ARG A 170 -6.41 12.72 -4.77
N GLN A 171 -7.19 12.21 -3.81
CA GLN A 171 -6.89 10.92 -3.18
C GLN A 171 -6.92 9.78 -4.19
N LEU A 172 -7.92 9.73 -5.06
CA LEU A 172 -8.03 8.72 -6.11
C LEU A 172 -6.83 8.76 -7.07
N ALA A 173 -6.37 9.96 -7.45
CA ALA A 173 -5.19 10.10 -8.30
C ALA A 173 -3.94 9.50 -7.65
N ILE A 174 -3.68 9.82 -6.37
CA ILE A 174 -2.55 9.28 -5.60
C ILE A 174 -2.66 7.76 -5.46
N GLN A 175 -3.85 7.24 -5.15
CA GLN A 175 -4.07 5.79 -5.01
C GLN A 175 -3.85 5.05 -6.33
N ASN A 176 -4.29 5.61 -7.46
CA ASN A 176 -4.07 5.00 -8.78
C ASN A 176 -2.58 4.97 -9.15
N GLU A 177 -1.83 6.03 -8.82
CA GLU A 177 -0.38 6.08 -9.02
C GLU A 177 0.33 5.00 -8.20
N ASN A 178 0.07 4.95 -6.89
CA ASN A 178 0.64 3.92 -6.00
C ASN A 178 0.29 2.49 -6.44
N LEU A 179 -0.95 2.27 -6.91
CA LEU A 179 -1.39 0.97 -7.40
C LEU A 179 -0.66 0.57 -8.68
N SER A 180 -0.44 1.52 -9.60
CA SER A 180 0.31 1.31 -10.83
C SER A 180 1.76 0.93 -10.53
N GLU A 181 2.41 1.62 -9.58
CA GLU A 181 3.77 1.30 -9.14
C GLU A 181 3.87 -0.08 -8.50
N ALA A 182 2.94 -0.42 -7.60
CA ALA A 182 2.88 -1.73 -6.97
C ALA A 182 2.67 -2.85 -8.01
N TYR A 183 1.80 -2.61 -9.00
CA TYR A 183 1.53 -3.55 -10.08
C TYR A 183 2.78 -3.81 -10.94
N ASN A 184 3.50 -2.75 -11.32
CA ASN A 184 4.74 -2.89 -12.10
C ASN A 184 5.80 -3.67 -11.32
N THR A 185 5.94 -3.39 -10.02
CA THR A 185 6.89 -4.10 -9.13
C THR A 185 6.55 -5.60 -9.05
N ILE A 186 5.26 -5.94 -8.87
CA ILE A 186 4.81 -7.34 -8.82
C ILE A 186 5.06 -8.03 -10.16
N LYS A 187 4.79 -7.34 -11.27
CA LYS A 187 5.01 -7.89 -12.62
C LYS A 187 6.49 -8.23 -12.83
N GLU A 188 7.40 -7.30 -12.53
CA GLU A 188 8.85 -7.51 -12.65
C GLU A 188 9.33 -8.68 -11.77
N LYS A 189 8.83 -8.78 -10.53
CA LYS A 189 9.16 -9.88 -9.63
C LYS A 189 8.64 -11.23 -10.11
N ASN A 190 7.45 -11.27 -10.69
CA ASN A 190 6.92 -12.49 -11.31
C ASN A 190 7.77 -12.94 -12.51
N GLU A 191 8.21 -12.02 -13.35
CA GLU A 191 9.11 -12.33 -14.48
C GLU A 191 10.47 -12.85 -13.98
N GLU A 192 11.00 -12.29 -12.89
CA GLU A 192 12.20 -12.80 -12.21
C GLU A 192 12.00 -14.23 -11.67
N ILE A 193 10.91 -14.47 -10.94
CA ILE A 193 10.56 -15.79 -10.41
C ILE A 193 10.41 -16.81 -11.55
N GLN A 194 9.74 -16.45 -12.65
CA GLN A 194 9.60 -17.35 -13.79
C GLN A 194 10.95 -17.73 -14.40
N ARG A 195 11.88 -16.78 -14.54
CA ARG A 195 13.25 -17.04 -14.99
C ARG A 195 14.00 -17.98 -14.04
N ILE A 196 13.89 -17.74 -12.74
CA ILE A 196 14.51 -18.60 -11.71
C ILE A 196 13.94 -20.02 -11.78
N VAL A 197 12.60 -20.16 -11.83
CA VAL A 197 11.93 -21.46 -11.91
C VAL A 197 12.34 -22.22 -13.17
N PHE A 198 12.44 -21.53 -14.31
CA PHE A 198 12.90 -22.14 -15.55
C PHE A 198 14.35 -22.66 -15.40
N ASN A 199 15.26 -21.82 -14.90
CA ASN A 199 16.66 -22.21 -14.71
C ASN A 199 16.81 -23.36 -13.70
N GLN A 200 16.06 -23.32 -12.59
CA GLN A 200 16.08 -24.38 -11.59
C GLN A 200 15.59 -25.72 -12.15
N LYS A 201 14.55 -25.72 -13.00
CA LYS A 201 14.09 -26.94 -13.67
C LYS A 201 15.18 -27.55 -14.56
N GLU A 202 15.89 -26.73 -15.32
CA GLU A 202 16.99 -27.21 -16.17
C GLU A 202 18.14 -27.78 -15.34
N ILE A 203 18.54 -27.10 -14.26
CA ILE A 203 19.57 -27.59 -13.34
C ILE A 203 19.16 -28.91 -12.69
N ILE A 204 17.92 -29.01 -12.20
CA ILE A 204 17.40 -30.24 -11.59
C ILE A 204 17.41 -31.38 -12.61
N LYS A 205 16.98 -31.12 -13.84
CA LYS A 205 16.98 -32.12 -14.92
C LYS A 205 18.40 -32.61 -15.24
N ALA A 206 19.36 -31.70 -15.36
CA ALA A 206 20.76 -32.05 -15.60
C ALA A 206 21.34 -32.91 -14.46
N ARG A 207 21.19 -32.48 -13.21
CA ARG A 207 21.66 -33.23 -12.03
C ARG A 207 20.97 -34.58 -11.88
N THR A 208 19.66 -34.64 -12.12
CA THR A 208 18.92 -35.90 -12.05
C THR A 208 19.43 -36.88 -13.11
N SER A 209 19.68 -36.41 -14.34
CA SER A 209 20.27 -37.24 -15.39
C SER A 209 21.66 -37.75 -15.01
N GLU A 210 22.49 -36.90 -14.41
CA GLU A 210 23.82 -37.29 -13.93
C GLU A 210 23.75 -38.35 -12.82
N ILE A 211 22.84 -38.17 -11.86
CA ILE A 211 22.60 -39.13 -10.77
C ILE A 211 22.10 -40.47 -11.33
N VAL A 212 21.17 -40.45 -12.29
CA VAL A 212 20.67 -41.68 -12.92
C VAL A 212 21.82 -42.45 -13.58
N GLN A 213 22.68 -41.77 -14.35
CA GLN A 213 23.85 -42.40 -14.97
C GLN A 213 24.82 -42.97 -13.93
N LYS A 214 25.07 -42.26 -12.82
CA LYS A 214 25.93 -42.77 -11.73
C LYS A 214 25.32 -44.00 -11.07
N ASN A 215 24.01 -44.01 -10.84
CA ASN A 215 23.30 -45.15 -10.25
C ASN A 215 23.33 -46.39 -11.17
N GLU A 216 23.13 -46.22 -12.48
CA GLU A 216 23.22 -47.33 -13.44
C GLU A 216 24.61 -48.00 -13.41
N LYS A 217 25.68 -47.19 -13.36
CA LYS A 217 27.05 -47.69 -13.27
C LYS A 217 27.34 -48.40 -11.94
N LEU A 218 26.89 -47.84 -10.81
CA LEU A 218 27.01 -48.49 -9.50
C LEU A 218 26.28 -49.84 -9.46
N LEU A 219 25.09 -49.94 -10.06
CA LEU A 219 24.36 -51.19 -10.17
C LEU A 219 25.14 -52.22 -10.99
N HIS A 220 25.78 -51.81 -12.09
CA HIS A 220 26.62 -52.69 -12.89
C HIS A 220 27.82 -53.23 -12.09
N ILE A 221 28.52 -52.38 -11.36
CA ILE A 221 29.65 -52.78 -10.48
C ILE A 221 29.17 -53.71 -9.35
N SER A 222 28.02 -53.41 -8.74
CA SER A 222 27.44 -54.23 -7.68
C SER A 222 27.05 -55.62 -8.19
N ALA A 223 26.50 -55.73 -9.41
CA ALA A 223 26.18 -57.00 -10.04
C ALA A 223 27.44 -57.84 -10.35
N LEU A 224 28.50 -57.22 -10.88
CA LEU A 224 29.81 -57.87 -11.09
C LEU A 224 30.36 -58.41 -9.77
N ASN A 225 30.37 -57.60 -8.71
CA ASN A 225 30.86 -58.02 -7.40
C ASN A 225 30.05 -59.18 -6.80
N ALA A 226 28.72 -59.13 -6.90
CA ALA A 226 27.85 -60.12 -6.28
C ALA A 226 27.91 -61.50 -6.96
N HIS A 227 28.13 -61.55 -8.28
CA HIS A 227 28.16 -62.81 -9.03
C HIS A 227 29.61 -63.32 -9.22
N ASN A 228 30.47 -62.48 -9.79
CA ASN A 228 31.78 -62.93 -10.29
C ASN A 228 32.83 -63.10 -9.19
N ILE A 229 32.69 -62.41 -8.05
CA ILE A 229 33.59 -62.62 -6.90
C ILE A 229 33.07 -63.77 -6.03
N ARG A 230 31.75 -63.89 -5.91
CA ARG A 230 31.12 -64.88 -5.02
C ARG A 230 31.33 -66.31 -5.48
N GLU A 231 31.32 -66.55 -6.79
CA GLU A 231 31.52 -67.87 -7.38
C GLU A 231 32.92 -68.47 -7.11
N PRO A 232 34.04 -67.80 -7.42
CA PRO A 232 35.37 -68.34 -7.09
C PRO A 232 35.62 -68.37 -5.58
N LEU A 233 35.09 -67.42 -4.80
CA LEU A 233 35.19 -67.46 -3.34
C LEU A 233 34.47 -68.68 -2.74
N SER A 234 33.27 -69.00 -3.23
CA SER A 234 32.53 -70.19 -2.80
C SER A 234 33.27 -71.47 -3.17
N ARG A 235 33.91 -71.50 -4.35
CA ARG A 235 34.79 -72.61 -4.75
C ARG A 235 36.01 -72.76 -3.84
N ILE A 236 36.68 -71.65 -3.50
CA ILE A 236 37.82 -71.64 -2.57
C ILE A 236 37.40 -72.20 -1.21
N LEU A 237 36.30 -71.69 -0.63
CA LEU A 237 35.79 -72.15 0.66
C LEU A 237 35.41 -73.63 0.63
N GLY A 238 34.68 -74.07 -0.41
CA GLY A 238 34.32 -75.48 -0.56
C GLY A 238 35.54 -76.40 -0.75
N ILE A 239 36.58 -75.94 -1.45
CA ILE A 239 37.84 -76.70 -1.58
C ILE A 239 38.56 -76.78 -0.24
N ILE A 240 38.58 -75.71 0.56
CA ILE A 240 39.18 -75.69 1.91
C ILE A 240 38.47 -76.67 2.84
N GLU A 241 37.14 -76.71 2.83
CA GLU A 241 36.36 -77.65 3.65
C GLU A 241 36.65 -79.12 3.32
N LEU A 242 37.04 -79.43 2.08
CA LEU A 242 37.39 -80.79 1.66
C LEU A 242 38.75 -81.28 2.19
N PHE A 243 39.64 -80.38 2.65
CA PHE A 243 40.94 -80.78 3.22
C PHE A 243 40.79 -81.59 4.51
N ASP A 244 39.71 -81.40 5.27
CA ASP A 244 39.46 -82.13 6.50
C ASP A 244 39.05 -83.60 6.28
N PHE A 245 38.72 -83.98 5.03
CA PHE A 245 38.17 -85.29 4.68
C PHE A 245 39.04 -86.11 3.72
N LEU A 246 40.16 -85.56 3.24
CA LEU A 246 41.02 -86.16 2.23
C LEU A 246 42.46 -86.29 2.74
N ASP A 247 43.19 -87.27 2.23
CA ASP A 247 44.59 -87.49 2.56
C ASP A 247 45.52 -86.49 1.85
N ASP A 248 46.67 -86.22 2.47
CA ASP A 248 47.64 -85.21 2.04
C ASP A 248 48.08 -85.36 0.57
N GLU A 249 48.19 -86.60 0.08
CA GLU A 249 48.63 -86.86 -1.28
C GLU A 249 47.56 -86.46 -2.31
N THR A 250 46.30 -86.82 -2.04
CA THR A 250 45.14 -86.44 -2.87
C THR A 250 44.89 -84.94 -2.82
N CYS A 251 44.99 -84.31 -1.64
CA CYS A 251 44.89 -82.86 -1.47
C CYS A 251 45.92 -82.13 -2.34
N ARG A 252 47.18 -82.56 -2.29
CA ARG A 252 48.28 -81.90 -3.03
C ARG A 252 48.18 -82.09 -4.53
N LYS A 253 47.64 -83.23 -4.99
CA LYS A 253 47.54 -83.55 -6.41
C LYS A 253 46.31 -82.94 -7.09
N ASP A 254 45.16 -82.91 -6.40
CA ASP A 254 43.88 -82.57 -7.03
C ASP A 254 43.23 -81.28 -6.47
N LEU A 255 43.34 -81.01 -5.16
CA LEU A 255 42.72 -79.83 -4.54
C LEU A 255 43.59 -78.57 -4.65
N VAL A 256 44.89 -78.67 -4.38
CA VAL A 256 45.82 -77.52 -4.44
C VAL A 256 45.82 -76.84 -5.82
N PRO A 257 45.84 -77.57 -6.97
CA PRO A 257 45.74 -76.92 -8.28
C PRO A 257 44.41 -76.19 -8.50
N LYS A 258 43.29 -76.76 -8.04
CA LYS A 258 41.95 -76.14 -8.16
C LYS A 258 41.78 -74.92 -7.26
N LEU A 259 42.36 -74.97 -6.06
CA LEU A 259 42.41 -73.84 -5.13
C LEU A 259 43.22 -72.68 -5.72
N LYS A 260 44.38 -73.00 -6.32
CA LYS A 260 45.23 -72.03 -7.01
C LYS A 260 44.48 -71.40 -8.18
N SER A 261 43.87 -72.20 -9.05
CA SER A 261 43.09 -71.70 -10.19
C SER A 261 41.92 -70.81 -9.74
N SER A 262 41.19 -71.19 -8.70
CA SER A 262 40.06 -70.39 -8.19
C SER A 262 40.52 -69.09 -7.53
N SER A 263 41.69 -69.11 -6.86
CA SER A 263 42.33 -67.91 -6.29
C SER A 263 42.82 -66.95 -7.38
N GLU A 264 43.43 -67.46 -8.45
CA GLU A 264 43.90 -66.66 -9.58
C GLU A 264 42.73 -66.05 -10.36
N GLU A 265 41.64 -66.79 -10.52
CA GLU A 265 40.40 -66.29 -11.13
C GLU A 265 39.76 -65.18 -10.28
N MET A 266 39.70 -65.37 -8.95
CA MET A 266 39.22 -64.34 -8.02
C MET A 266 40.08 -63.07 -8.09
N ASP A 267 41.42 -63.19 -8.11
CA ASP A 267 42.35 -62.06 -8.25
C ASP A 267 42.16 -61.33 -9.59
N GLY A 268 41.89 -62.07 -10.67
CA GLY A 268 41.54 -61.51 -11.98
C GLY A 268 40.27 -60.65 -11.93
N VAL A 269 39.18 -61.20 -11.38
CA VAL A 269 37.92 -60.46 -11.21
C VAL A 269 38.10 -59.24 -10.30
N LEU A 270 38.88 -59.36 -9.22
CA LEU A 270 39.13 -58.25 -8.30
C LEU A 270 39.89 -57.10 -8.98
N LYS A 271 40.88 -57.43 -9.83
CA LYS A 271 41.61 -56.44 -10.63
C LYS A 271 40.70 -55.73 -11.62
N GLU A 272 39.83 -56.45 -12.32
CA GLU A 272 38.87 -55.83 -13.24
C GLU A 272 37.93 -54.85 -12.52
N VAL A 273 37.42 -55.21 -11.33
CA VAL A 273 36.56 -54.34 -10.51
C VAL A 273 37.32 -53.09 -10.05
N VAL A 274 38.56 -53.26 -9.57
CA VAL A 274 39.40 -52.15 -9.09
C VAL A 274 39.76 -51.22 -10.25
N GLU A 275 40.07 -51.76 -11.43
CA GLU A 275 40.39 -50.99 -12.62
C GLU A 275 39.16 -50.20 -13.12
N MET A 276 37.98 -50.84 -13.12
CA MET A 276 36.72 -50.17 -13.47
C MET A 276 36.40 -49.03 -12.50
N ALA A 277 36.50 -49.27 -11.18
CA ALA A 277 36.27 -48.24 -10.16
C ALA A 277 37.32 -47.11 -10.20
N SER A 278 38.58 -47.43 -10.47
CA SER A 278 39.67 -46.44 -10.56
C SER A 278 39.52 -45.55 -11.79
N LYS A 279 39.16 -46.14 -12.93
CA LYS A 279 38.88 -45.40 -14.17
C LYS A 279 37.73 -44.41 -13.98
N GLU A 280 36.67 -44.82 -13.30
CA GLU A 280 35.55 -43.93 -12.93
C GLU A 280 35.97 -42.78 -12.00
N LEU A 281 36.85 -43.04 -11.02
CA LEU A 281 37.41 -41.99 -10.15
C LEU A 281 38.22 -40.94 -10.91
N THR A 282 38.96 -41.35 -11.95
CA THR A 282 39.66 -40.43 -12.85
C THR A 282 38.71 -39.66 -13.76
N ASP A 283 37.70 -40.31 -14.32
CA ASP A 283 36.71 -39.65 -15.19
C ASP A 283 35.88 -38.62 -14.41
N LEU A 284 35.56 -38.90 -13.14
CA LEU A 284 34.88 -37.95 -12.24
C LEU A 284 35.75 -36.73 -11.91
N LYS A 285 37.05 -36.91 -11.66
CA LYS A 285 37.97 -35.79 -11.40
C LYS A 285 38.25 -34.93 -12.63
N ALA A 286 38.20 -35.50 -13.82
CA ALA A 286 38.38 -34.77 -15.08
C ALA A 286 37.16 -33.92 -15.46
N ALA A 287 35.97 -34.27 -14.97
CA ALA A 287 34.73 -33.52 -15.23
C ALA A 287 34.48 -32.37 -14.22
N GLU A 288 35.21 -32.30 -13.11
CA GLU A 288 35.14 -31.22 -12.10
C GLU A 288 36.07 -30.01 -12.40
N ILE A 289 36.90 -30.09 -13.46
CA ILE A 289 37.82 -29.03 -13.94
C ILE A 289 37.24 -28.37 -15.19
#